data_AF-A0A8J3NE77-F1
#
_entry.id   AF-A0A8J3NE77-F1
#
_cell.length_a   1.000
_cell.length_b   1.000
_cell.length_c   1.000
_cell.angle_alpha   90.00
_cell.angle_beta   90.00
_cell.angle_gamma   90.00
#
_symmetry.space_group_name_H-M   'P 1'
#
loop_
_entity.id
_entity.type
_entity.pdbx_description
1 polymer ?
#
loop_
_entity_poly.entity_id
_entity_poly.type
_entity_poly.pdbx_seq_one_letter_code
_entity_poly.pdbx_strand_id
1 'polypeptide(L)' 'MSADCPGRLEWQWVRYIWQYRRRHRGRLLAAVADHAPDTPLVRLRTRREVRAFLTGPPGFRAA' A
#
# COMPACT_ATOMS: atom_id res chain seq x y z
N MET A 1 14.23 11.94 -21.98
CA MET A 1 14.35 11.83 -20.52
C MET A 1 15.26 12.95 -20.08
N SER A 2 14.74 13.97 -19.39
CA SER A 2 15.50 15.17 -19.02
C SER A 2 16.62 14.84 -18.02
N ALA A 3 17.74 15.54 -18.16
CA ALA A 3 18.98 15.31 -17.40
C ALA A 3 18.88 15.59 -15.88
N ASP A 4 17.80 16.24 -15.43
CA ASP A 4 17.57 16.66 -14.04
C ASP A 4 16.59 15.79 -13.23
N CYS A 5 16.29 14.57 -13.68
CA CYS A 5 15.60 13.59 -12.81
C CYS A 5 16.65 12.75 -12.07
N PRO A 6 16.92 12.99 -10.77
CA PRO A 6 17.69 12.05 -9.96
C PRO A 6 16.79 10.85 -9.65
N GLY A 7 16.39 10.10 -10.68
CA GLY A 7 15.62 8.86 -10.57
C GLY A 7 16.47 7.71 -10.03
N ARG A 8 17.40 8.00 -9.11
CA ARG A 8 18.18 6.98 -8.41
C ARG A 8 17.34 6.51 -7.23
N LEU A 9 16.79 5.31 -7.39
CA LEU A 9 16.23 4.56 -6.28
C LEU A 9 17.39 4.11 -5.40
N GLU A 10 17.59 4.80 -4.27
CA GLU A 10 18.67 4.46 -3.33
C GLU A 10 18.52 3.01 -2.84
N TRP A 11 19.65 2.33 -2.64
CA TRP A 11 19.68 0.92 -2.23
C TRP A 11 18.91 0.64 -0.93
N GLN A 12 18.85 1.62 -0.03
CA GLN A 12 18.03 1.54 1.18
C GLN A 12 16.53 1.38 0.88
N TRP A 13 16.01 2.05 -0.16
CA TRP A 13 14.62 1.92 -0.60
C TRP A 13 14.36 0.55 -1.22
N VAL A 14 15.29 0.05 -2.04
CA VAL A 14 15.19 -1.30 -2.61
C VAL A 14 15.13 -2.34 -1.49
N ARG A 15 16.03 -2.24 -0.51
CA ARG A 15 16.08 -3.14 0.66
C ARG A 15 14.79 -3.06 1.48
N TYR A 16 14.27 -1.85 1.68
CA TYR A 16 12.98 -1.63 2.35
C TYR A 16 11.83 -2.32 1.61
N ILE A 17 11.69 -2.10 0.30
CA ILE A 17 10.61 -2.69 -0.51
C ILE A 17 10.68 -4.22 -0.48
N TRP A 18 11.87 -4.80 -0.66
CA TRP A 18 12.04 -6.25 -0.62
C TRP A 18 11.68 -6.86 0.74
N GLN A 19 12.01 -6.17 1.83
CA GLN A 19 11.72 -6.65 3.18
C GLN A 19 10.33 -6.26 3.68
N TYR A 20 9.61 -5.39 2.97
CA TYR A 20 8.37 -4.77 3.42
C TYR A 20 7.33 -5.78 3.90
N ARG A 21 7.05 -6.81 3.09
CA ARG A 21 6.06 -7.84 3.43
C ARG A 21 6.40 -8.61 4.70
N ARG A 22 7.69 -8.87 4.96
CA ARG A 22 8.16 -9.67 6.10
C ARG A 22 8.33 -8.83 7.37
N ARG A 23 8.84 -7.59 7.26
CA ARG A 23 9.26 -6.77 8.41
C ARG A 23 8.33 -5.62 8.76
N HIS A 24 7.62 -5.06 7.78
CA HIS A 24 6.89 -3.80 7.94
C HIS A 24 5.38 -3.96 7.88
N ARG A 25 4.87 -4.86 7.02
CA ARG A 25 3.43 -5.02 6.81
C ARG A 25 2.65 -5.34 8.09
N GLY A 26 3.17 -6.22 8.95
CA GLY A 26 2.50 -6.55 10.22
C GLY A 26 2.39 -5.35 11.17
N ARG A 27 3.48 -4.58 11.29
CA ARG A 27 3.54 -3.37 12.13
C ARG A 27 2.58 -2.30 11.64
N LEU A 28 2.49 -2.10 10.33
CA LEU A 28 1.53 -1.16 9.75
C LEU A 28 0.09 -1.56 10.07
N LEU A 29 -0.26 -2.85 9.94
CA LEU A 29 -1.62 -3.31 10.24
C LEU A 29 -1.98 -3.16 11.72
N ALA A 30 -1.02 -3.44 12.62
CA ALA A 30 -1.19 -3.19 14.05
C ALA A 30 -1.42 -1.69 14.33
N ALA A 31 -0.58 -0.81 13.78
CA ALA A 31 -0.73 0.63 13.94
C ALA A 31 -2.08 1.15 13.40
N VAL A 32 -2.58 0.61 12.28
CA VAL A 32 -3.92 0.95 11.77
C VAL A 32 -5.01 0.51 12.74
N ALA A 33 -4.91 -0.71 13.29
CA ALA A 33 -5.87 -1.18 14.30
C ALA A 33 -5.84 -0.33 15.57
N ASP A 34 -4.66 0.11 16.00
CA ASP A 34 -4.49 0.89 17.23
C ASP A 34 -4.95 2.35 17.08
N HIS A 35 -4.69 2.98 15.92
CA HIS A 35 -4.91 4.41 15.73
C HIS A 35 -6.13 4.76 14.88
N ALA A 36 -6.67 3.81 14.13
CA ALA A 36 -7.77 4.03 13.21
C ALA A 36 -8.74 2.83 13.18
N PRO A 37 -9.26 2.38 14.35
CA PRO A 37 -10.07 1.17 14.44
C PRO A 37 -11.36 1.27 13.63
N ASP A 38 -11.94 2.47 13.55
CA ASP A 38 -13.17 2.73 12.79
C ASP A 38 -12.89 3.05 11.31
N THR A 39 -11.61 3.16 10.92
CA THR A 39 -11.25 3.39 9.53
C THR A 39 -11.17 2.06 8.81
N PRO A 40 -12.03 1.86 7.82
CA PRO A 40 -12.10 0.57 7.19
C PRO A 40 -10.95 0.34 6.20
N LEU A 41 -10.33 -0.84 6.30
CA LEU A 41 -9.12 -1.19 5.56
C LEU A 41 -9.42 -2.19 4.43
N VAL A 42 -9.17 -1.78 3.18
CA VAL A 42 -9.33 -2.65 2.01
C VAL A 42 -7.96 -3.16 1.55
N ARG A 43 -7.81 -4.49 1.44
CA ARG A 43 -6.58 -5.12 0.97
C ARG A 43 -6.75 -5.72 -0.42
N LEU A 44 -6.21 -5.05 -1.42
CA LEU A 44 -6.19 -5.50 -2.81
C LEU A 44 -4.95 -6.38 -3.06
N ARG A 45 -5.16 -7.60 -3.55
CA ARG A 45 -4.14 -8.63 -3.80
C ARG A 45 -3.96 -8.94 -5.28
N THR A 46 -4.99 -8.77 -6.08
CA THR A 46 -4.98 -9.14 -7.51
C THR A 46 -5.25 -7.93 -8.40
N ARG A 47 -4.79 -8.00 -9.66
CA ARG A 47 -5.11 -6.96 -10.66
C ARG A 47 -6.62 -6.84 -10.93
N ARG A 48 -7.38 -7.92 -10.77
CA ARG A 48 -8.84 -7.90 -10.89
C ARG A 48 -9.46 -7.10 -9.74
N GLU A 49 -9.03 -7.34 -8.50
CA GLU A 49 -9.46 -6.56 -7.33
C GLU A 49 -9.12 -5.08 -7.47
N VAL A 50 -7.92 -4.74 -7.93
CA VAL A 50 -7.51 -3.35 -8.18
C VAL A 50 -8.42 -2.69 -9.23
N ARG A 51 -8.64 -3.36 -10.37
CA ARG A 51 -9.54 -2.82 -11.40
C ARG A 51 -10.94 -2.62 -10.87
N ALA A 52 -11.51 -3.61 -10.19
CA ALA A 52 -12.83 -3.52 -9.60
C ALA A 52 -12.95 -2.37 -8.58
N PHE A 53 -11.90 -2.14 -7.78
CA PHE A 53 -11.85 -1.03 -6.84
C PHE A 53 -11.81 0.33 -7.55
N LEU A 54 -11.05 0.46 -8.63
CA LEU A 54 -10.92 1.70 -9.39
C LEU A 54 -12.15 2.01 -10.26
N THR A 55 -12.91 0.99 -10.68
CA THR A 55 -14.06 1.14 -11.58
C THR A 55 -15.42 1.01 -10.90
N GLY A 56 -15.47 0.64 -9.61
CA GLY A 56 -16.71 0.57 -8.82
C GLY A 56 -17.20 1.96 -8.39
N PRO A 57 -18.50 2.12 -8.04
CA PRO A 57 -19.04 3.39 -7.57
C PRO A 57 -18.34 3.87 -6.29
N PRO A 58 -18.27 5.19 -6.02
CA PRO A 58 -17.65 5.76 -4.83
C PRO A 58 -18.52 5.39 -3.62
N GLY A 59 -18.24 4.25 -3.02
CA GLY A 59 -19.05 3.66 -1.97
C GLY A 59 -18.23 2.63 -1.24
N PHE A 60 -17.24 3.14 -0.51
CA PHE A 60 -16.50 2.37 0.46
C PHE A 60 -17.50 1.66 1.39
N ARG A 61 -17.58 0.33 1.35
CA ARG A 61 -18.28 -0.48 2.36
C ARG A 61 -17.31 -1.49 2.95
N ALA A 62 -17.02 -1.28 4.23
CA ALA A 62 -16.45 -2.29 5.10
C ALA A 62 -17.52 -3.38 5.27
N ALA A 63 -17.14 -4.63 5.08
CA ALA A 63 -17.85 -5.77 5.64
C ALA A 63 -17.14 -6.15 6.95
#